data_AF-A0A2V8SJY7-F1
#
_entry.id   AF-A0A2V8SJY7-F1
#
_cell.length_a   1.000
_cell.length_b   1.000
_cell.length_c   1.000
_cell.angle_alpha   90.00
_cell.angle_beta   90.00
_cell.angle_gamma   90.00
#
_symmetry.space_group_name_H-M   'P 1'
#
loop_
_entity.id
_entity.type
_entity.pdbx_description
1 polymer ?
#
loop_
_entity_poly.entity_id
_entity_poly.type
_entity_poly.pdbx_seq_one_letter_code
_entity_poly.pdbx_strand_id
1 'polypeptide(L)'
;MGNFIGGSAYAMARDVAEGMILVNTNMFRKFTPAELKQLTFELDKVQKEARAEQPSQDDTQAIQKRGRKLSRITTAMNIINAALIKR
;
A
#
# COMPACT_ATOMS: atom_id res chain seq x y z
N MET A 1 -2.86 -15.21 -13.12
CA MET A 1 -3.17 -14.30 -12.00
C MET A 1 -1.89 -14.10 -11.21
N GLY A 2 -1.47 -12.87 -10.96
CA GLY A 2 -0.25 -12.60 -10.20
C GLY A 2 -0.40 -12.99 -8.72
N ASN A 3 0.68 -12.88 -7.95
CA ASN A 3 0.74 -13.24 -6.52
C ASN A 3 -0.08 -12.29 -5.59
N PHE A 4 -1.02 -11.53 -6.14
CA PHE A 4 -1.77 -10.50 -5.43
C PHE A 4 -2.89 -11.11 -4.57
N ILE A 5 -2.92 -10.76 -3.29
CA ILE A 5 -4.09 -10.99 -2.45
C ILE A 5 -5.26 -10.17 -3.00
N GLY A 6 -6.47 -10.74 -3.05
CA GLY A 6 -7.63 -10.10 -3.67
C GLY A 6 -7.62 -10.15 -5.21
N GLY A 7 -6.68 -10.89 -5.81
CA GLY A 7 -6.68 -11.22 -7.24
C GLY A 7 -6.10 -10.16 -8.17
N SER A 8 -5.78 -8.95 -7.67
CA SER A 8 -5.16 -7.87 -8.45
C SER A 8 -4.29 -6.95 -7.59
N ALA A 9 -3.33 -6.26 -8.20
CA ALA A 9 -2.50 -5.26 -7.53
C ALA A 9 -3.35 -4.11 -6.92
N TYR A 10 -4.42 -3.72 -7.62
CA TYR A 10 -5.35 -2.69 -7.16
C TYR A 10 -6.06 -3.10 -5.87
N ALA A 11 -6.65 -4.30 -5.85
CA ALA A 11 -7.34 -4.83 -4.66
C ALA A 11 -6.37 -4.94 -3.48
N MET A 12 -5.18 -5.49 -3.72
CA MET A 12 -4.14 -5.61 -2.69
C MET A 12 -3.71 -4.25 -2.13
N ALA A 13 -3.53 -3.23 -2.98
CA ALA A 13 -3.17 -1.87 -2.54
C ALA A 13 -4.25 -1.24 -1.66
N ARG A 14 -5.54 -1.45 -1.99
CA ARG A 14 -6.68 -0.99 -1.18
C ARG A 14 -6.73 -1.73 0.16
N ASP A 15 -6.51 -3.04 0.17
CA ASP A 15 -6.48 -3.84 1.39
C ASP A 15 -5.34 -3.40 2.33
N VAL A 16 -4.15 -3.09 1.79
CA VAL A 16 -3.04 -2.49 2.58
C VAL A 16 -3.46 -1.14 3.16
N ALA A 17 -4.04 -0.27 2.34
CA ALA A 17 -4.42 1.07 2.73
C ALA A 17 -5.47 1.05 3.84
N GLU A 18 -6.47 0.18 3.77
CA GLU A 18 -7.51 0.04 4.80
C GLU A 18 -7.06 -0.80 6.00
N GLY A 19 -5.93 -1.50 5.90
CA GLY A 19 -5.35 -2.30 6.98
C GLY A 19 -5.92 -3.71 7.09
N MET A 20 -6.54 -4.20 6.01
CA MET A 20 -7.05 -5.57 5.89
C MET A 20 -5.91 -6.58 5.75
N ILE A 21 -4.77 -6.16 5.19
CA ILE A 21 -3.55 -6.96 5.11
C ILE A 21 -2.33 -6.19 5.61
N LEU A 22 -1.45 -6.90 6.30
CA LEU A 22 -0.14 -6.41 6.72
C LEU A 22 0.94 -7.06 5.85
N VAL A 23 1.71 -6.24 5.14
CA VAL A 23 2.76 -6.72 4.24
C VAL A 23 4.10 -6.80 4.96
N ASN A 24 4.93 -7.77 4.56
CA ASN A 24 6.28 -7.96 5.07
C ASN A 24 7.21 -8.46 3.96
N THR A 25 8.52 -8.51 4.25
CA THR A 25 9.53 -8.90 3.26
C THR A 25 9.34 -10.31 2.72
N ASN A 26 8.92 -11.28 3.55
CA ASN A 26 8.75 -12.67 3.12
C ASN A 26 7.61 -12.82 2.11
N MET A 27 6.54 -12.05 2.27
CA MET A 27 5.43 -12.00 1.33
C MET A 27 5.91 -11.63 -0.09
N PHE A 28 6.76 -10.61 -0.21
CA PHE A 28 7.25 -10.11 -1.49
C PHE A 28 8.37 -10.95 -2.12
N ARG A 29 8.90 -11.98 -1.45
CA ARG A 29 9.89 -12.90 -2.04
C ARG A 29 9.32 -13.66 -3.23
N LYS A 30 8.03 -13.99 -3.21
CA LYS A 30 7.36 -14.77 -4.26
C LYS A 30 6.96 -13.93 -5.49
N PHE A 31 6.96 -12.62 -5.35
CA PHE A 31 6.58 -11.70 -6.43
C PHE A 31 7.70 -11.63 -7.47
N THR A 32 7.38 -11.25 -8.70
CA THR A 32 8.38 -10.84 -9.70
C THR A 32 8.67 -9.33 -9.58
N PRO A 33 9.79 -8.82 -10.13
CA PRO A 33 10.03 -7.38 -10.15
C PRO A 33 8.91 -6.59 -10.87
N ALA A 34 8.31 -7.19 -11.90
CA ALA A 34 7.19 -6.60 -12.63
C ALA A 34 5.93 -6.48 -11.74
N GLU A 35 5.59 -7.54 -11.00
CA GLU A 35 4.46 -7.52 -10.06
C GLU A 35 4.69 -6.52 -8.92
N LEU A 36 5.92 -6.41 -8.41
CA LEU A 36 6.27 -5.42 -7.39
C LEU A 36 6.14 -3.99 -7.91
N LYS A 37 6.60 -3.71 -9.14
CA LYS A 37 6.40 -2.40 -9.78
C LYS A 37 4.91 -2.10 -10.00
N GLN A 38 4.12 -3.10 -10.38
CA GLN A 38 2.67 -2.96 -10.55
C GLN A 38 1.98 -2.62 -9.21
N LEU A 39 2.36 -3.30 -8.12
CA LEU A 39 1.83 -3.00 -6.79
C LEU A 39 2.24 -1.60 -6.32
N THR A 40 3.50 -1.20 -6.53
CA THR A 40 3.97 0.17 -6.21
C THR A 40 3.17 1.24 -6.95
N PHE A 41 2.86 1.01 -8.24
CA PHE A 41 2.06 1.94 -9.03
C PHE A 41 0.63 2.12 -8.46
N GLU A 42 -0.03 1.02 -8.08
CA GLU A 42 -1.36 1.11 -7.47
C GLU A 42 -1.31 1.71 -6.05
N LEU A 43 -0.28 1.40 -5.25
CA LEU A 43 -0.07 2.03 -3.94
C LEU A 43 0.14 3.55 -4.05
N ASP A 44 0.87 4.02 -5.06
CA ASP A 44 1.06 5.46 -5.31
C ASP A 44 -0.26 6.17 -5.64
N LYS A 45 -1.13 5.56 -6.46
CA LYS A 45 -2.47 6.09 -6.71
C LYS A 45 -3.29 6.20 -5.42
N VAL A 46 -3.35 5.12 -4.63
CA VAL A 46 -4.10 5.12 -3.37
C VAL A 46 -3.50 6.11 -2.37
N GLN A 47 -2.18 6.32 -2.38
CA GLN A 47 -1.53 7.35 -1.56
C GLN A 47 -1.96 8.76 -1.99
N LYS A 48 -2.03 9.03 -3.29
CA LYS A 48 -2.50 10.32 -3.84
C LYS A 48 -3.96 10.59 -3.45
N GLU A 49 -4.83 9.59 -3.62
CA GLU A 49 -6.22 9.66 -3.17
C GLU A 49 -6.32 9.97 -1.68
N ALA A 50 -5.60 9.22 -0.84
CA ALA A 50 -5.56 9.44 0.61
C ALA A 50 -5.02 10.83 0.97
N ARG A 51 -4.04 11.36 0.22
CA ARG A 51 -3.54 12.73 0.45
C ARG A 51 -4.55 13.79 0.04
N ALA A 52 -5.35 13.54 -1.00
CA ALA A 52 -6.40 14.44 -1.46
C ALA A 52 -7.61 14.49 -0.51
N GLU A 53 -7.79 13.48 0.36
CA GLU A 53 -8.77 13.55 1.45
C GLU A 53 -8.45 14.76 2.36
N GLN A 54 -9.36 15.73 2.44
CA GLN A 54 -9.28 16.92 3.30
C GLN A 54 -10.39 16.85 4.37
N PRO A 55 -10.21 16.08 5.45
CA PRO A 55 -11.17 16.06 6.54
C PRO A 55 -11.25 17.42 7.24
N SER A 56 -12.40 17.70 7.88
CA SER A 56 -12.55 18.87 8.75
C SER A 56 -11.50 18.85 9.87
N GLN A 57 -11.02 20.02 10.28
CA GLN A 57 -10.01 20.14 11.33
C GLN A 57 -10.51 19.62 12.69
N ASP A 58 -11.81 19.73 12.94
CA ASP A 58 -12.44 19.26 14.17
C ASP A 58 -12.70 17.74 14.16
N ASP A 59 -12.64 17.10 12.99
CA ASP A 59 -12.79 15.65 12.84
C ASP A 59 -11.45 14.95 13.05
N THR A 60 -11.03 14.91 14.31
CA THR A 60 -9.79 14.26 14.74
C THR A 60 -9.75 12.78 14.35
N GLN A 61 -10.90 12.10 14.30
CA GLN A 61 -10.98 10.68 13.94
C GLN A 61 -10.65 10.47 12.46
N ALA A 62 -11.23 11.28 11.56
CA ALA A 62 -10.95 11.22 10.14
C ALA A 62 -9.49 11.58 9.84
N ILE A 63 -8.93 12.60 10.51
CA ILE A 63 -7.51 12.97 10.39
C ILE A 63 -6.62 11.78 10.76
N GLN A 64 -6.87 11.14 11.91
CA GLN A 64 -6.09 9.98 12.34
C GLN A 64 -6.27 8.78 11.39
N LYS A 65 -7.48 8.53 10.89
CA LYS A 65 -7.76 7.45 9.93
C LYS A 65 -6.93 7.63 8.66
N ARG A 66 -6.92 8.83 8.09
CA ARG A 66 -6.08 9.20 6.94
C ARG A 66 -4.60 9.02 7.24
N GLY A 67 -4.14 9.46 8.42
CA GLY A 67 -2.76 9.28 8.88
C GLY A 67 -2.34 7.81 8.93
N ARG A 68 -3.18 6.94 9.50
CA ARG A 68 -2.94 5.48 9.54
C ARG A 68 -2.87 4.87 8.14
N LYS A 69 -3.77 5.27 7.24
CA LYS A 69 -3.76 4.85 5.83
C LYS A 69 -2.43 5.20 5.14
N LEU A 70 -2.01 6.46 5.24
CA LEU A 70 -0.76 6.94 4.66
C LEU A 70 0.48 6.24 5.25
N SER A 71 0.48 5.99 6.56
CA SER A 71 1.55 5.27 7.24
C SER A 71 1.69 3.85 6.70
N ARG A 72 0.59 3.09 6.59
CA ARG A 72 0.60 1.72 6.04
C ARG A 72 1.12 1.67 4.60
N ILE A 73 0.64 2.57 3.75
CA ILE A 73 1.08 2.65 2.34
C ILE A 73 2.58 2.95 2.27
N THR A 74 3.07 3.90 3.07
CA THR A 74 4.50 4.26 3.11
C THR A 74 5.37 3.09 3.55
N THR A 75 4.97 2.40 4.62
CA THR A 75 5.67 1.20 5.08
C THR A 75 5.69 0.11 4.01
N ALA A 76 4.56 -0.13 3.32
CA ALA A 76 4.50 -1.11 2.24
C ALA A 76 5.48 -0.78 1.10
N MET A 77 5.50 0.47 0.63
CA MET A 77 6.42 0.92 -0.42
C MET A 77 7.89 0.76 -0.01
N ASN A 78 8.23 1.06 1.25
CA ASN A 78 9.59 0.86 1.75
C ASN A 78 10.01 -0.62 1.73
N ILE A 79 9.12 -1.53 2.13
CA ILE A 79 9.39 -2.98 2.11
C ILE A 79 9.51 -3.48 0.66
N ILE A 80 8.67 -3.00 -0.26
CA ILE A 80 8.77 -3.33 -1.69
C ILE A 80 10.11 -2.85 -2.26
N ASN A 81 10.51 -1.62 -1.97
CA ASN A 81 11.78 -1.07 -2.42
C ASN A 81 12.97 -1.91 -1.91
N ALA A 82 12.96 -2.27 -0.63
CA ALA A 82 13.97 -3.16 -0.07
C ALA A 82 13.98 -4.55 -0.73
N ALA A 83 12.81 -5.08 -1.13
CA ALA A 83 12.69 -6.35 -1.83
C ALA A 83 13.16 -6.28 -3.29
N LEU A 84 13.12 -5.10 -3.94
CA LEU A 84 13.66 -4.87 -5.27
C LEU A 84 15.18 -4.73 -5.26
N ILE A 85 15.74 -4.05 -4.25
CA ILE A 85 17.20 -3.87 -4.12
C ILE A 85 17.93 -5.20 -3.84
N LYS A 86 17.30 -6.12 -3.12
CA LYS A 86 17.90 -7.43 -2.77
C LYS A 86 17.89 -8.47 -3.92
N ARG A 87 17.45 -8.09 -5.12
CA ARG A 87 17.42 -8.96 -6.31
C ARG A 87 18.52 -8.58 -7.26
#